data_AF-A0A7R9AI22-F1
#
_entry.id   AF-A0A7R9AI22-F1
#
_cell.length_a   1.000
_cell.length_b   1.000
_cell.length_c   1.000
_cell.angle_alpha   90.00
_cell.angle_beta   90.00
_cell.angle_gamma   90.00
#
_symmetry.space_group_name_H-M   'P 1'
#
loop_
_entity.id
_entity.type
_entity.pdbx_description
1 polymer ?
#
loop_
_entity_poly.entity_id
_entity_poly.type
_entity_poly.pdbx_seq_one_letter_code
_entity_poly.pdbx_strand_id
1 'polypeptide(L)'
;PVQLVVEPGYGTDKTLQKLADAGVTVSPRYFKLLQRLTGRTTLKAGDYKITDQMSPMSLLEKISDGKVDPTQITVIEGWTFQRLRDALAKNPILIHDTKDLSQEQILKLVGSTHTHAEGLFYPATYDFITGDKESEILQRAYDKMQKELQVVWDNRDKTTSYKNPYELLIMASIIEKEAGTHEDRALISSVFNNRLQKGMKLQTDPSVIYGIKNYDGNIRKRDLLTDTPYNTYTRMGLPPTPIALPGKAALQAAALPDKTHYLYFVARGDKSSAFAQTLAEHNANVRKYQQNPNQPLTRLHEETMKPRGKMISFEGIDGAGKSTFMAWFVNELEHRLAKQHRSLIQTREPGGTPVGENIRNLLLNQSMLPTTEALLMFAARQELFSRVILPALTRGDWVVSDRFVDASFAYQGGGRGLTNHKLEQPNDWVLGDFHPDYTIIF
;
A
#
# COMPACT_ATOMS: atom_id res chain seq x y z
N PRO A 1 -16.30 -21.13 21.02
CA PRO A 1 -16.10 -22.10 19.92
C PRO A 1 -14.64 -22.56 19.89
N VAL A 2 -14.41 -23.86 19.79
CA VAL A 2 -13.09 -24.50 19.86
C VAL A 2 -12.68 -24.99 18.48
N GLN A 3 -11.41 -24.85 18.11
CA GLN A 3 -10.89 -25.33 16.83
C GLN A 3 -10.20 -26.68 17.04
N LEU A 4 -10.65 -27.70 16.31
CA LEU A 4 -10.10 -29.05 16.33
C LEU A 4 -9.42 -29.33 15.00
N VAL A 5 -8.10 -29.53 15.04
CA VAL A 5 -7.30 -29.97 13.89
C VAL A 5 -7.21 -31.50 13.93
N VAL A 6 -7.70 -32.17 12.88
CA VAL A 6 -7.56 -33.62 12.69
C VAL A 6 -6.57 -33.85 11.54
N GLU A 7 -5.38 -34.36 11.84
CA GLU A 7 -4.38 -34.64 10.79
C GLU A 7 -4.63 -35.99 10.11
N PRO A 8 -4.11 -36.20 8.88
CA PRO A 8 -4.13 -37.51 8.23
C PRO A 8 -3.56 -38.60 9.14
N GLY A 9 -4.31 -39.71 9.28
CA GLY A 9 -3.91 -40.84 10.12
C GLY A 9 -4.32 -40.74 11.59
N TYR A 10 -4.99 -39.66 12.02
CA TYR A 10 -5.59 -39.61 13.36
C TYR A 10 -6.74 -40.63 13.48
N GLY A 11 -6.60 -41.56 14.42
CA GLY A 11 -7.68 -42.46 14.83
C GLY A 11 -8.60 -41.81 15.87
N THR A 12 -9.76 -42.44 16.13
CA THR A 12 -10.78 -41.94 17.06
C THR A 12 -10.21 -41.53 18.43
N ASP A 13 -9.30 -42.33 19.00
CA ASP A 13 -8.75 -42.04 20.33
C ASP A 13 -7.89 -40.77 20.35
N LYS A 14 -7.10 -40.52 19.31
CA LYS A 14 -6.27 -39.31 19.19
C LYS A 14 -7.13 -38.07 18.98
N THR A 15 -8.18 -38.17 18.17
CA THR A 15 -9.15 -37.07 17.96
C THR A 15 -9.88 -36.72 19.25
N LEU A 16 -10.32 -37.72 20.02
CA LEU A 16 -10.99 -37.49 21.31
C LEU A 16 -10.04 -36.91 22.37
N GLN A 17 -8.77 -37.30 22.36
CA GLN A 17 -7.77 -36.69 23.23
C GLN A 17 -7.58 -35.19 22.90
N LYS A 18 -7.44 -34.84 21.61
CA LYS A 18 -7.34 -33.43 21.20
C LYS A 18 -8.57 -32.60 21.55
N LEU A 19 -9.76 -33.19 21.46
CA LEU A 19 -11.00 -32.57 21.92
C LEU A 19 -10.96 -32.27 23.42
N ALA A 20 -10.54 -33.25 24.23
CA ALA A 20 -10.41 -33.09 25.66
C ALA A 20 -9.36 -32.03 26.03
N ASP A 21 -8.20 -32.04 25.38
CA ASP A 21 -7.13 -31.05 25.56
C ASP A 21 -7.62 -29.62 25.23
N ALA A 22 -8.54 -29.49 24.27
CA ALA A 22 -9.15 -28.23 23.88
C ALA A 22 -10.38 -27.85 24.71
N GLY A 23 -10.65 -28.57 25.81
CA GLY A 23 -11.73 -28.28 26.76
C GLY A 23 -13.10 -28.85 26.39
N VAL A 24 -13.20 -29.64 25.32
CA VAL A 24 -14.46 -30.27 24.87
C VAL A 24 -14.53 -31.69 25.39
N THR A 25 -15.32 -31.92 26.45
CA THR A 25 -15.47 -33.24 27.06
C THR A 25 -16.48 -34.09 26.29
N VAL A 26 -15.98 -35.07 25.52
CA VAL A 26 -16.80 -36.10 24.86
C VAL A 26 -16.44 -37.46 25.43
N SER A 27 -17.43 -38.22 25.90
CA SER A 27 -17.20 -39.58 26.41
C SER A 27 -16.69 -40.51 25.31
N PRO A 28 -15.50 -41.11 25.42
CA PRO A 28 -14.95 -41.97 24.37
C PRO A 28 -15.79 -43.22 24.10
N ARG A 29 -16.36 -43.81 25.16
CA ARG A 29 -17.24 -44.98 25.05
C ARG A 29 -18.51 -44.64 24.27
N TYR A 30 -19.10 -43.49 24.55
CA TYR A 30 -20.30 -43.03 23.86
C TYR A 30 -20.01 -42.69 22.39
N PHE A 31 -18.91 -42.00 22.11
CA PHE A 31 -18.51 -41.65 20.74
C PHE A 31 -18.25 -42.91 19.89
N LYS A 32 -17.52 -43.90 20.42
CA LYS A 32 -17.29 -45.19 19.73
C LYS A 32 -18.59 -45.98 19.52
N LEU A 33 -19.53 -45.93 20.45
CA LEU A 33 -20.85 -46.54 20.29
C LEU A 33 -21.63 -45.88 19.14
N LEU A 34 -21.63 -44.54 19.08
CA LEU A 34 -22.25 -43.80 17.98
C LEU A 34 -21.61 -44.15 16.63
N GLN A 35 -20.29 -44.27 16.54
CA GLN A 35 -19.61 -44.71 15.32
C GLN A 35 -20.09 -46.09 14.84
N ARG A 36 -20.29 -47.05 15.75
CA ARG A 36 -20.78 -48.39 15.41
C ARG A 36 -22.24 -48.38 14.97
N LEU A 37 -23.10 -47.64 15.68
CA LEU A 37 -24.54 -47.59 15.38
C LEU A 37 -24.82 -46.86 14.05
N THR A 38 -24.00 -45.88 13.71
CA THR A 38 -24.19 -45.05 12.50
C THR A 38 -23.38 -45.54 11.30
N GLY A 39 -22.46 -46.49 11.49
CA GLY A 39 -21.50 -46.93 10.48
C GLY A 39 -20.40 -45.91 10.17
N ARG A 40 -20.34 -44.77 10.88
CA ARG A 40 -19.38 -43.67 10.67
C ARG A 40 -18.04 -43.93 11.35
N THR A 41 -17.34 -44.96 10.90
CA THR A 41 -16.06 -45.40 11.51
C THR A 41 -14.87 -44.53 11.10
N THR A 42 -14.91 -43.94 9.90
CA THR A 42 -13.84 -43.08 9.38
C THR A 42 -14.04 -41.62 9.80
N LEU A 43 -13.00 -41.03 10.39
CA LEU A 43 -12.90 -39.60 10.67
C LEU A 43 -12.02 -38.96 9.60
N LYS A 44 -12.52 -37.92 8.94
CA LYS A 44 -11.76 -37.23 7.90
C LYS A 44 -10.82 -36.20 8.54
N ALA A 45 -9.68 -35.98 7.89
CA ALA A 45 -8.75 -34.93 8.27
C ALA A 45 -9.31 -33.54 7.92
N GLY A 46 -8.96 -32.54 8.72
CA GLY A 46 -9.35 -31.15 8.51
C GLY A 46 -9.50 -30.35 9.81
N ASP A 47 -9.73 -29.05 9.64
CA ASP A 47 -9.95 -28.09 10.72
C ASP A 47 -11.45 -27.87 10.99
N TYR A 48 -11.91 -28.37 12.12
CA TYR A 48 -13.32 -28.30 12.52
C TYR A 48 -13.53 -27.30 13.64
N LYS A 49 -14.48 -26.38 13.44
CA LYS A 49 -14.98 -25.48 14.48
C LYS A 49 -16.11 -26.15 15.24
N ILE A 50 -15.93 -26.23 16.55
CA ILE A 50 -16.85 -26.88 17.48
C ILE A 50 -17.49 -25.81 18.34
N THR A 51 -18.80 -25.88 18.49
CA THR A 51 -19.58 -24.97 19.34
C THR A 51 -20.10 -25.73 20.55
N ASP A 52 -20.32 -25.01 21.66
CA ASP A 52 -20.75 -25.61 22.93
C ASP A 52 -22.17 -26.23 22.85
N GLN A 53 -22.90 -25.92 21.77
CA GLN A 53 -24.24 -26.44 21.48
C GLN A 53 -24.21 -27.73 20.64
N MET A 54 -23.04 -28.15 20.16
CA MET A 54 -22.92 -29.29 19.25
C MET A 54 -23.02 -30.62 20.02
N SER A 55 -23.99 -31.46 19.65
CA SER A 55 -24.12 -32.80 20.24
C SER A 55 -22.96 -33.72 19.77
N PRO A 56 -22.60 -34.78 20.53
CA PRO A 56 -21.59 -35.75 20.07
C PRO A 56 -21.95 -36.42 18.74
N MET A 57 -23.24 -36.58 18.44
CA MET A 57 -23.71 -37.11 17.16
C MET A 57 -23.44 -36.10 16.02
N SER A 58 -23.80 -34.84 16.22
CA SER A 58 -23.53 -33.77 15.24
C SER A 58 -22.03 -33.57 15.00
N LEU A 59 -21.22 -33.72 16.05
CA LEU A 59 -19.75 -33.70 15.96
C LEU A 59 -19.23 -34.88 15.13
N LEU A 60 -19.72 -36.09 15.39
CA LEU A 60 -19.37 -37.27 14.62
C LEU A 60 -19.75 -37.11 13.14
N GLU A 61 -20.95 -36.62 12.85
CA GLU A 61 -21.39 -36.33 11.49
C GLU A 61 -20.48 -35.30 10.81
N LYS A 62 -20.18 -34.18 11.48
CA LYS A 62 -19.32 -33.11 10.95
C LYS A 62 -17.93 -33.62 10.58
N ILE A 63 -17.29 -34.40 11.46
CA ILE A 63 -15.94 -34.94 11.23
C ILE A 63 -15.96 -36.08 10.20
N SER A 64 -16.94 -36.99 10.27
CA SER A 64 -17.02 -38.14 9.37
C SER A 64 -17.42 -37.73 7.94
N ASP A 65 -18.31 -36.75 7.79
CA ASP A 65 -18.68 -36.20 6.48
C ASP A 65 -17.55 -35.36 5.88
N GLY A 66 -16.63 -34.82 6.70
CA GLY A 66 -15.60 -33.89 6.25
C GLY A 66 -16.12 -32.48 6.06
N LYS A 67 -17.10 -32.06 6.88
CA LYS A 67 -17.65 -30.69 6.87
C LYS A 67 -16.71 -29.75 7.62
N VAL A 68 -15.50 -29.60 7.07
CA VAL A 68 -14.45 -28.71 7.52
C VAL A 68 -14.92 -27.26 7.41
N ASP A 69 -14.53 -26.41 8.35
CA ASP A 69 -14.87 -24.99 8.27
C ASP A 69 -13.87 -24.29 7.35
N PRO A 70 -14.31 -23.65 6.26
CA PRO A 70 -13.40 -23.01 5.33
C PRO A 70 -12.66 -21.85 5.99
N THR A 71 -11.36 -21.77 5.73
CA THR A 71 -10.55 -20.59 5.97
C THR A 71 -10.57 -19.71 4.73
N GLN A 72 -10.29 -18.42 4.90
CA GLN A 72 -10.35 -17.43 3.84
C GLN A 72 -8.99 -16.82 3.56
N ILE A 73 -8.69 -16.62 2.29
CA ILE A 73 -7.63 -15.73 1.83
C ILE A 73 -8.23 -14.64 0.95
N THR A 74 -8.01 -13.38 1.34
CA THR A 74 -8.50 -12.22 0.59
C THR A 74 -7.39 -11.65 -0.27
N VAL A 75 -7.62 -11.65 -1.57
CA VAL A 75 -6.79 -10.98 -2.58
C VAL A 75 -7.40 -9.61 -2.84
N ILE A 76 -6.67 -8.55 -2.52
CA ILE A 76 -7.18 -7.18 -2.60
C ILE A 76 -6.95 -6.62 -4.01
N GLU A 77 -7.94 -5.86 -4.50
CA GLU A 77 -7.85 -5.11 -5.76
C GLU A 77 -6.61 -4.19 -5.77
N GLY A 78 -5.96 -4.07 -6.92
CA GLY A 78 -4.76 -3.24 -7.08
C GLY A 78 -3.46 -3.83 -6.52
N TRP A 79 -3.49 -5.07 -6.00
CA TRP A 79 -2.30 -5.88 -5.74
C TRP A 79 -1.56 -6.24 -7.02
N THR A 80 -0.27 -6.54 -6.91
CA THR A 80 0.48 -7.19 -7.99
C THR A 80 0.38 -8.71 -7.84
N PHE A 81 0.68 -9.43 -8.92
CA PHE A 81 0.79 -10.90 -8.88
C PHE A 81 1.79 -11.36 -7.80
N GLN A 82 2.90 -10.65 -7.62
CA GLN A 82 3.86 -10.95 -6.55
C GLN A 82 3.22 -10.86 -5.15
N ARG A 83 2.39 -9.85 -4.88
CA ARG A 83 1.69 -9.74 -3.58
C ARG A 83 0.71 -10.89 -3.35
N LEU A 84 0.01 -11.33 -4.40
CA LEU A 84 -0.83 -12.53 -4.35
C LEU A 84 0.01 -13.76 -3.97
N ARG A 85 1.17 -13.95 -4.61
CA ARG A 85 2.11 -15.04 -4.32
C ARG A 85 2.61 -15.00 -2.88
N ASP A 86 3.00 -13.82 -2.38
CA ASP A 86 3.46 -13.65 -1.01
C ASP A 86 2.36 -13.95 0.02
N ALA A 87 1.10 -13.59 -0.28
CA ALA A 87 -0.03 -13.87 0.59
C ALA A 87 -0.33 -15.38 0.69
N LEU A 88 -0.25 -16.10 -0.43
CA LEU A 88 -0.38 -17.56 -0.47
C LEU A 88 0.76 -18.24 0.29
N ALA A 89 2.01 -17.83 0.03
CA ALA A 89 3.20 -18.43 0.62
C ALA A 89 3.33 -18.23 2.14
N LYS A 90 2.65 -17.23 2.71
CA LYS A 90 2.59 -16.99 4.17
C LYS A 90 1.54 -17.83 4.89
N ASN A 91 0.68 -18.54 4.18
CA ASN A 91 -0.44 -19.26 4.79
C ASN A 91 -0.02 -20.67 5.24
N PRO A 92 -0.01 -20.99 6.55
CA PRO A 92 0.51 -22.26 7.04
C PRO A 92 -0.42 -23.47 6.79
N ILE A 93 -1.67 -23.23 6.35
CA ILE A 93 -2.69 -24.27 6.15
C ILE A 93 -2.64 -24.82 4.71
N LEU A 94 -2.17 -24.01 3.76
CA LEU A 94 -2.09 -24.37 2.35
C LEU A 94 -0.89 -25.28 2.05
N ILE A 95 -1.09 -26.20 1.12
CA ILE A 95 0.03 -26.92 0.52
C ILE A 95 0.71 -25.99 -0.48
N HIS A 96 1.96 -25.63 -0.19
CA HIS A 96 2.77 -24.73 -1.01
C HIS A 96 3.39 -25.39 -2.25
N ASP A 97 2.54 -26.00 -3.09
CA ASP A 97 2.96 -26.73 -4.30
C ASP A 97 3.44 -25.83 -5.44
N THR A 98 3.26 -24.51 -5.30
CA THR A 98 3.67 -23.55 -6.33
C THR A 98 4.82 -22.67 -5.90
N LYS A 99 5.28 -22.71 -4.65
CA LYS A 99 6.27 -21.78 -4.06
C LYS A 99 7.53 -21.56 -4.92
N ASP A 100 8.10 -22.65 -5.44
CA ASP A 100 9.34 -22.64 -6.23
C ASP A 100 9.10 -22.54 -7.74
N LEU A 101 7.85 -22.38 -8.18
CA LEU A 101 7.53 -22.23 -9.59
C LEU A 101 7.73 -20.78 -10.05
N SER A 102 8.37 -20.65 -11.22
CA SER A 102 8.41 -19.40 -11.98
C SER A 102 7.01 -18.97 -12.44
N GLN A 103 6.87 -17.69 -12.79
CA GLN A 103 5.63 -17.15 -13.34
C GLN A 103 5.18 -17.93 -14.59
N GLU A 104 6.12 -18.28 -15.47
CA GLU A 104 5.85 -19.01 -16.71
C GLU A 104 5.34 -20.42 -16.43
N GLN A 105 5.85 -21.08 -15.38
CA GLN A 105 5.37 -22.40 -14.96
C GLN A 105 3.97 -22.31 -14.36
N ILE A 106 3.68 -21.27 -13.56
CA ILE A 106 2.34 -21.05 -13.02
C ILE A 106 1.33 -20.78 -14.14
N LEU A 107 1.70 -19.95 -15.12
CA LEU A 107 0.86 -19.68 -16.28
C LEU A 107 0.53 -20.93 -17.08
N LYS A 108 1.53 -21.81 -17.28
CA LYS A 108 1.31 -23.13 -17.90
C LYS A 108 0.40 -24.02 -17.05
N LEU A 109 0.57 -24.01 -15.73
CA LEU A 109 -0.25 -24.79 -14.80
C LEU A 109 -1.73 -24.39 -14.91
N VAL A 110 -2.02 -23.08 -14.97
CA VAL A 110 -3.40 -22.59 -15.08
C VAL A 110 -3.96 -22.60 -16.50
N GLY A 111 -3.17 -23.05 -17.49
CA GLY A 111 -3.57 -23.13 -18.89
C GLY A 111 -3.60 -21.78 -19.62
N SER A 112 -2.83 -20.79 -19.15
CA SER A 112 -2.75 -19.48 -19.81
C SER A 112 -1.90 -19.52 -21.08
N THR A 113 -2.35 -18.80 -22.11
CA THR A 113 -1.60 -18.56 -23.35
C THR A 113 -0.78 -17.27 -23.31
N HIS A 114 -0.93 -16.48 -22.24
CA HIS A 114 -0.18 -15.26 -22.04
C HIS A 114 1.21 -15.54 -21.44
N THR A 115 2.13 -14.61 -21.63
CA THR A 115 3.51 -14.73 -21.13
C THR A 115 3.72 -14.06 -19.77
N HIS A 116 2.77 -13.24 -19.32
CA HIS A 116 2.86 -12.48 -18.07
C HIS A 116 1.63 -12.66 -17.19
N ALA A 117 1.85 -12.88 -15.89
CA ALA A 117 0.80 -13.20 -14.92
C ALA A 117 0.05 -11.97 -14.39
N GLU A 118 0.65 -10.79 -14.51
CA GLU A 118 0.04 -9.56 -13.99
C GLU A 118 -1.36 -9.34 -14.60
N GLY A 119 -2.32 -9.02 -13.73
CA GLY A 119 -3.73 -8.81 -14.08
C GLY A 119 -4.54 -10.08 -14.37
N LEU A 120 -3.93 -11.26 -14.53
CA LEU A 120 -4.65 -12.47 -14.98
C LEU A 120 -5.41 -13.21 -13.87
N PHE A 121 -5.28 -12.79 -12.61
CA PHE A 121 -5.88 -13.44 -11.45
C PHE A 121 -6.86 -12.48 -10.77
N TYR A 122 -8.09 -12.94 -10.56
CA TYR A 122 -9.15 -12.08 -10.04
C TYR A 122 -8.95 -11.77 -8.56
N PRO A 123 -9.05 -10.51 -8.13
CA PRO A 123 -9.03 -10.17 -6.71
C PRO A 123 -10.39 -10.50 -6.07
N ALA A 124 -10.39 -11.42 -5.11
CA ALA A 124 -11.56 -11.79 -4.32
C ALA A 124 -11.13 -12.49 -3.02
N THR A 125 -12.11 -12.80 -2.17
CA THR A 125 -11.92 -13.76 -1.08
C THR A 125 -12.13 -15.18 -1.60
N TYR A 126 -11.17 -16.05 -1.34
CA TYR A 126 -11.19 -17.46 -1.69
C TYR A 126 -11.27 -18.30 -0.43
N ASP A 127 -12.31 -19.13 -0.34
CA ASP A 127 -12.43 -20.14 0.69
C ASP A 127 -11.55 -21.35 0.35
N PHE A 128 -10.86 -21.89 1.34
CA PHE A 128 -10.04 -23.10 1.23
C PHE A 128 -10.01 -23.85 2.57
N ILE A 129 -9.61 -25.11 2.54
CA ILE A 129 -9.47 -25.96 3.72
C ILE A 129 -8.06 -26.54 3.84
N THR A 130 -7.75 -27.14 4.99
CA THR A 130 -6.49 -27.83 5.23
C THR A 130 -6.23 -28.89 4.16
N GLY A 131 -5.06 -28.81 3.53
CA GLY A 131 -4.68 -29.73 2.45
C GLY A 131 -5.02 -29.24 1.04
N ASP A 132 -5.74 -28.13 0.89
CA ASP A 132 -5.89 -27.48 -0.41
C ASP A 132 -4.54 -26.93 -0.89
N LYS A 133 -4.35 -26.91 -2.21
CA LYS A 133 -3.12 -26.46 -2.85
C LYS A 133 -3.19 -24.98 -3.25
N GLU A 134 -2.04 -24.31 -3.24
CA GLU A 134 -1.94 -22.95 -3.80
C GLU A 134 -2.35 -22.92 -5.28
N SER A 135 -1.97 -23.96 -6.04
CA SER A 135 -2.33 -24.08 -7.46
C SER A 135 -3.83 -24.07 -7.71
N GLU A 136 -4.64 -24.63 -6.82
CA GLU A 136 -6.11 -24.67 -6.95
C GLU A 136 -6.73 -23.29 -6.70
N ILE A 137 -6.18 -22.51 -5.77
CA ILE A 137 -6.61 -21.11 -5.57
C ILE A 137 -6.23 -20.27 -6.79
N LEU A 138 -5.00 -20.44 -7.30
CA LEU A 138 -4.54 -19.75 -8.50
C LEU A 138 -5.40 -20.09 -9.72
N GLN A 139 -5.76 -21.37 -9.91
CA GLN A 139 -6.68 -21.78 -10.98
C GLN A 139 -8.04 -21.10 -10.85
N ARG A 140 -8.66 -21.14 -9.66
CA ARG A 140 -9.96 -20.48 -9.43
C ARG A 140 -9.90 -18.97 -9.67
N ALA A 141 -8.80 -18.32 -9.27
CA ALA A 141 -8.62 -16.90 -9.48
C ALA A 141 -8.41 -16.56 -10.97
N TYR A 142 -7.66 -17.39 -11.69
CA TYR A 142 -7.47 -17.26 -13.14
C TYR A 142 -8.80 -17.44 -13.90
N ASP A 143 -9.50 -18.55 -13.68
CA ASP A 143 -10.76 -18.86 -14.36
C ASP A 143 -11.81 -17.77 -14.14
N LYS A 144 -11.88 -17.27 -12.90
CA LYS A 144 -12.78 -16.16 -12.56
C LYS A 144 -12.41 -14.88 -13.32
N MET A 145 -11.12 -14.55 -13.43
CA MET A 145 -10.70 -13.37 -14.19
C MET A 145 -11.05 -13.52 -15.67
N GLN A 146 -10.75 -14.66 -16.28
CA GLN A 146 -11.06 -14.88 -17.69
C GLN A 146 -12.57 -14.77 -17.97
N LYS A 147 -13.40 -15.31 -17.07
CA LYS A 147 -14.86 -15.20 -17.18
C LYS A 147 -15.34 -13.76 -17.06
N GLU A 148 -14.92 -13.03 -16.03
CA GLU A 148 -15.33 -11.63 -15.82
C GLU A 148 -14.82 -10.73 -16.96
N LEU A 149 -13.58 -10.94 -17.40
CA LEU A 149 -12.98 -10.22 -18.52
C LEU A 149 -13.75 -10.45 -19.82
N GLN A 150 -14.14 -11.69 -20.10
CA GLN A 150 -14.94 -12.02 -21.29
C GLN A 150 -16.31 -11.35 -21.24
N VAL A 151 -16.98 -11.40 -20.08
CA VAL A 151 -18.30 -10.74 -19.89
C VAL A 151 -18.21 -9.23 -20.14
N VAL A 152 -17.19 -8.54 -19.60
CA VAL A 152 -17.04 -7.09 -19.85
C VAL A 152 -16.61 -6.80 -21.28
N TRP A 153 -15.79 -7.67 -21.91
CA TRP A 153 -15.33 -7.49 -23.28
C TRP A 153 -16.47 -7.57 -24.30
N ASP A 154 -17.39 -8.52 -24.10
CA ASP A 154 -18.54 -8.71 -24.98
C ASP A 154 -19.51 -7.54 -24.89
N ASN A 155 -19.73 -7.04 -23.67
CA ASN A 155 -20.61 -5.91 -23.36
C ASN A 155 -19.93 -4.53 -23.45
N ARG A 156 -18.65 -4.47 -23.84
CA ARG A 156 -17.93 -3.20 -23.91
C ARG A 156 -18.54 -2.26 -24.95
N ASP A 157 -18.26 -0.98 -24.75
CA ASP A 157 -18.50 0.03 -25.77
C ASP A 157 -17.57 -0.20 -26.98
N LYS A 158 -18.17 -0.44 -28.15
CA LYS A 158 -17.44 -0.77 -29.39
C LYS A 158 -16.64 0.41 -29.96
N THR A 159 -16.81 1.61 -29.42
CA THR A 159 -15.99 2.79 -29.78
C THR A 159 -14.64 2.83 -29.05
N THR A 160 -14.42 1.95 -28.06
CA THR A 160 -13.12 1.82 -27.39
C THR A 160 -12.02 1.36 -28.36
N SER A 161 -10.79 1.82 -28.14
CA SER A 161 -9.64 1.51 -29.03
C SER A 161 -8.95 0.18 -28.77
N TYR A 162 -9.44 -0.63 -27.83
CA TYR A 162 -8.82 -1.91 -27.47
C TYR A 162 -9.00 -2.96 -28.58
N LYS A 163 -7.92 -3.65 -28.93
CA LYS A 163 -7.89 -4.67 -29.99
C LYS A 163 -8.33 -6.05 -29.52
N ASN A 164 -8.16 -6.35 -28.24
CA ASN A 164 -8.46 -7.66 -27.65
C ASN A 164 -8.78 -7.51 -26.14
N PRO A 165 -9.34 -8.55 -25.49
CA PRO A 165 -9.65 -8.50 -24.06
C PRO A 165 -8.43 -8.17 -23.18
N TYR A 166 -7.24 -8.60 -23.58
CA TYR A 166 -6.02 -8.33 -22.82
C TYR A 166 -5.67 -6.83 -22.79
N GLU A 167 -5.85 -6.09 -23.88
CA GLU A 167 -5.68 -4.62 -23.89
C GLU A 167 -6.69 -3.90 -22.98
N LEU A 168 -7.93 -4.40 -22.89
CA LEU A 168 -8.92 -3.90 -21.93
C LEU A 168 -8.45 -4.16 -20.50
N LEU A 169 -7.92 -5.35 -20.22
CA LEU A 169 -7.37 -5.72 -18.91
C LEU A 169 -6.19 -4.83 -18.52
N ILE A 170 -5.30 -4.49 -19.47
CA ILE A 170 -4.20 -3.54 -19.23
C ILE A 170 -4.76 -2.19 -18.78
N MET A 171 -5.75 -1.66 -19.51
CA MET A 171 -6.38 -0.39 -19.15
C MET A 171 -7.08 -0.47 -17.78
N ALA A 172 -7.81 -1.55 -17.50
CA ALA A 172 -8.46 -1.77 -16.21
C ALA A 172 -7.43 -1.72 -15.06
N SER A 173 -6.25 -2.33 -15.22
CA SER A 173 -5.21 -2.29 -14.19
C SER A 173 -4.64 -0.89 -13.93
N ILE A 174 -4.57 -0.04 -14.96
CA ILE A 174 -4.17 1.37 -14.82
C ILE A 174 -5.24 2.15 -14.06
N ILE A 175 -6.50 2.00 -14.48
CA ILE A 175 -7.66 2.66 -13.86
C ILE A 175 -7.77 2.29 -12.37
N GLU A 176 -7.56 1.02 -12.01
CA GLU A 176 -7.57 0.54 -10.63
C GLU A 176 -6.57 1.30 -9.74
N LYS A 177 -5.40 1.65 -10.29
CA LYS A 177 -4.35 2.35 -9.54
C LYS A 177 -4.54 3.86 -9.46
N GLU A 178 -5.36 4.43 -10.34
CA GLU A 178 -5.62 5.88 -10.41
C GLU A 178 -6.89 6.31 -9.68
N ALA A 179 -7.94 5.48 -9.71
CA ALA A 179 -9.26 5.88 -9.24
C ALA A 179 -9.41 5.80 -7.72
N GLY A 180 -9.85 6.91 -7.09
CA GLY A 180 -10.21 6.95 -5.66
C GLY A 180 -11.68 6.64 -5.36
N THR A 181 -12.59 6.87 -6.32
CA THR A 181 -14.05 6.67 -6.19
C THR A 181 -14.66 6.04 -7.46
N HIS A 182 -15.94 5.66 -7.40
CA HIS A 182 -16.64 5.07 -8.54
C HIS A 182 -16.85 6.07 -9.69
N GLU A 183 -17.33 7.28 -9.41
CA GLU A 183 -17.57 8.31 -10.43
C GLU A 183 -16.27 8.73 -11.13
N ASP A 184 -15.18 8.90 -10.37
CA ASP A 184 -13.87 9.24 -10.94
C ASP A 184 -13.39 8.14 -11.89
N ARG A 185 -13.70 6.88 -11.61
CA ARG A 185 -13.22 5.74 -12.39
C ARG A 185 -13.74 5.78 -13.84
N ALA A 186 -15.02 6.09 -14.04
CA ALA A 186 -15.63 6.18 -15.37
C ALA A 186 -15.09 7.37 -16.17
N LEU A 187 -14.87 8.51 -15.50
CA LEU A 187 -14.30 9.71 -16.12
C LEU A 187 -12.79 9.57 -16.42
N ILE A 188 -12.01 8.94 -15.53
CA ILE A 188 -10.60 8.61 -15.77
C ILE A 188 -10.48 7.65 -16.96
N SER A 189 -11.35 6.64 -17.03
CA SER A 189 -11.44 5.75 -18.20
C SER A 189 -11.71 6.53 -19.49
N SER A 190 -12.62 7.50 -19.45
CA SER A 190 -12.89 8.41 -20.57
C SER A 190 -11.63 9.16 -21.03
N VAL A 191 -10.88 9.75 -20.08
CA VAL A 191 -9.63 10.46 -20.39
C VAL A 191 -8.62 9.55 -21.07
N PHE A 192 -8.36 8.35 -20.52
CA PHE A 192 -7.39 7.44 -21.11
C PHE A 192 -7.81 6.93 -22.49
N ASN A 193 -9.10 6.60 -22.68
CA ASN A 193 -9.60 6.20 -24.00
C ASN A 193 -9.49 7.35 -25.02
N ASN A 194 -9.83 8.59 -24.64
CA ASN A 194 -9.69 9.76 -25.49
C ASN A 194 -8.23 10.02 -25.88
N ARG A 195 -7.30 9.90 -24.93
CA ARG A 195 -5.86 10.01 -25.19
C ARG A 195 -5.40 8.93 -26.16
N LEU A 196 -5.80 7.69 -25.95
CA LEU A 196 -5.43 6.57 -26.82
C LEU A 196 -5.93 6.77 -28.25
N GLN A 197 -7.18 7.20 -28.42
CA GLN A 197 -7.78 7.51 -29.73
C GLN A 197 -7.07 8.65 -30.46
N LYS A 198 -6.61 9.67 -29.72
CA LYS A 198 -5.87 10.81 -30.29
C LYS A 198 -4.39 10.53 -30.52
N GLY A 199 -3.90 9.32 -30.19
CA GLY A 199 -2.48 9.04 -30.21
C GLY A 199 -1.71 9.99 -29.27
N MET A 200 -2.20 10.14 -28.04
CA MET A 200 -1.51 10.83 -26.94
C MET A 200 -0.90 9.79 -25.99
N LYS A 201 0.20 10.17 -25.33
CA LYS A 201 0.77 9.39 -24.22
C LYS A 201 -0.21 9.30 -23.06
N LEU A 202 -0.28 8.17 -22.38
CA LEU A 202 -1.19 8.01 -21.24
C LEU A 202 -0.71 8.82 -20.03
N GLN A 203 0.61 8.87 -19.77
CA GLN A 203 1.25 9.65 -18.71
C GLN A 203 0.64 9.39 -17.32
N THR A 204 0.67 8.14 -16.90
CA THR A 204 0.14 7.67 -15.61
C THR A 204 1.28 7.18 -14.73
N ASP A 205 1.35 7.69 -13.50
CA ASP A 205 2.42 7.40 -12.53
C ASP A 205 2.45 5.91 -12.12
N PRO A 206 1.32 5.25 -11.82
CA PRO A 206 1.29 3.81 -11.54
C PRO A 206 2.05 2.95 -12.54
N SER A 207 1.96 3.25 -13.84
CA SER A 207 2.66 2.49 -14.87
C SER A 207 4.18 2.68 -14.81
N VAL A 208 4.63 3.89 -14.51
CA VAL A 208 6.06 4.17 -14.28
C VAL A 208 6.54 3.43 -13.03
N ILE A 209 5.81 3.55 -11.93
CA ILE A 209 6.11 2.92 -10.64
C ILE A 209 6.26 1.40 -10.81
N TYR A 210 5.36 0.76 -11.55
CA TYR A 210 5.45 -0.67 -11.84
C TYR A 210 6.75 -1.06 -12.56
N GLY A 211 7.26 -0.20 -13.45
CA GLY A 211 8.52 -0.43 -14.16
C GLY A 211 9.79 -0.21 -13.32
N ILE A 212 9.69 0.33 -12.10
CA ILE A 212 10.82 0.60 -11.22
C ILE A 212 11.07 -0.61 -10.32
N LYS A 213 12.26 -1.21 -10.43
CA LYS A 213 12.63 -2.40 -9.62
C LYS A 213 12.66 -2.14 -8.11
N ASN A 214 13.22 -1.00 -7.69
CA ASN A 214 13.42 -0.63 -6.30
C ASN A 214 12.69 0.67 -5.98
N TYR A 215 11.36 0.64 -6.07
CA TYR A 215 10.55 1.81 -5.76
C TYR A 215 10.57 2.08 -4.25
N ASP A 216 11.05 3.25 -3.87
CA ASP A 216 11.21 3.69 -2.48
C ASP A 216 10.03 4.56 -2.00
N GLY A 217 8.86 4.43 -2.63
CA GLY A 217 7.68 5.22 -2.27
C GLY A 217 7.63 6.60 -2.91
N ASN A 218 8.71 7.07 -3.56
CA ASN A 218 8.74 8.41 -4.16
C ASN A 218 9.16 8.40 -5.64
N ILE A 219 8.21 8.73 -6.51
CA ILE A 219 8.47 8.92 -7.94
C ILE A 219 9.19 10.25 -8.19
N ARG A 220 10.35 10.21 -8.83
CA ARG A 220 11.17 11.38 -9.12
C ARG A 220 11.09 11.73 -10.60
N LYS A 221 11.46 12.97 -10.93
CA LYS A 221 11.56 13.42 -12.33
C LYS A 221 12.42 12.50 -13.21
N ARG A 222 13.53 11.96 -12.66
CA ARG A 222 14.37 11.01 -13.39
C ARG A 222 13.61 9.75 -13.80
N ASP A 223 12.70 9.28 -12.94
CA ASP A 223 11.96 8.03 -13.18
C ASP A 223 10.92 8.26 -14.28
N LEU A 224 10.26 9.44 -14.29
CA LEU A 224 9.35 9.86 -15.36
C LEU A 224 10.04 10.03 -16.72
N LEU A 225 11.32 10.42 -16.74
CA LEU A 225 12.08 10.65 -17.97
C LEU A 225 12.86 9.42 -18.46
N THR A 226 13.08 8.44 -17.60
CA THR A 226 13.83 7.22 -17.95
C THR A 226 12.94 6.30 -18.78
N ASP A 227 13.36 5.99 -20.01
CA ASP A 227 12.58 5.09 -20.85
C ASP A 227 12.60 3.65 -20.31
N THR A 228 11.41 3.11 -20.08
CA THR A 228 11.20 1.70 -19.73
C THR A 228 9.99 1.18 -20.50
N PRO A 229 9.83 -0.15 -20.67
CA PRO A 229 8.66 -0.71 -21.35
C PRO A 229 7.31 -0.25 -20.78
N TYR A 230 7.27 0.08 -19.48
CA TYR A 230 6.05 0.50 -18.77
C TYR A 230 5.93 2.02 -18.61
N ASN A 231 6.93 2.80 -19.03
CA ASN A 231 6.87 4.24 -18.86
C ASN A 231 5.98 4.90 -19.93
N THR A 232 4.74 5.19 -19.55
CA THR A 232 3.75 5.86 -20.41
C THR A 232 3.99 7.37 -20.57
N TYR A 233 5.05 7.92 -19.98
CA TYR A 233 5.54 9.28 -20.27
C TYR A 233 6.55 9.31 -21.41
N THR A 234 7.27 8.22 -21.65
CA THR A 234 8.22 8.11 -22.76
C THR A 234 7.58 7.42 -23.96
N ARG A 235 6.67 6.46 -23.73
CA ARG A 235 6.06 5.61 -24.77
C ARG A 235 4.58 5.91 -25.04
N MET A 236 4.19 5.69 -26.29
CA MET A 236 2.81 5.85 -26.78
C MET A 236 2.01 4.55 -26.56
N GLY A 237 0.70 4.68 -26.39
CA GLY A 237 -0.20 3.54 -26.26
C GLY A 237 -0.18 2.88 -24.88
N LEU A 238 -0.64 1.64 -24.82
CA LEU A 238 -0.70 0.83 -23.60
C LEU A 238 0.69 0.27 -23.24
N PRO A 239 1.00 0.07 -21.95
CA PRO A 239 2.16 -0.73 -21.54
C PRO A 239 2.02 -2.20 -21.99
N PRO A 240 3.09 -3.00 -21.98
CA PRO A 240 3.08 -4.36 -22.54
C PRO A 240 2.19 -5.36 -21.76
N THR A 241 1.92 -5.10 -20.49
CA THR A 241 1.12 -5.97 -19.60
C THR A 241 0.29 -5.12 -18.64
N PRO A 242 -0.70 -5.70 -17.96
CA PRO A 242 -1.28 -5.08 -16.78
C PRO A 242 -0.22 -4.76 -15.74
N ILE A 243 -0.53 -3.85 -14.81
CA ILE A 243 0.37 -3.39 -13.74
C ILE A 243 -0.14 -3.74 -12.33
N ALA A 244 -1.31 -4.37 -12.25
CA ALA A 244 -1.96 -4.82 -11.03
C ALA A 244 -3.10 -5.81 -11.37
N LEU A 245 -3.70 -6.41 -10.34
CA LEU A 245 -4.93 -7.21 -10.38
C LEU A 245 -6.15 -6.27 -10.26
N PRO A 246 -6.87 -5.97 -11.37
CA PRO A 246 -8.02 -5.08 -11.33
C PRO A 246 -9.26 -5.76 -10.77
N GLY A 247 -10.09 -4.99 -10.07
CA GLY A 247 -11.40 -5.40 -9.59
C GLY A 247 -12.50 -5.33 -10.64
N LYS A 248 -13.71 -5.74 -10.25
CA LYS A 248 -14.89 -5.68 -11.12
C LYS A 248 -15.16 -4.28 -11.64
N ALA A 249 -15.06 -3.29 -10.77
CA ALA A 249 -15.40 -1.92 -11.11
C ALA A 249 -14.40 -1.31 -12.11
N ALA A 250 -13.11 -1.64 -12.01
CA ALA A 250 -12.11 -1.23 -13.00
C ALA A 250 -12.31 -1.91 -14.36
N LEU A 251 -12.63 -3.21 -14.37
CA LEU A 251 -12.99 -3.93 -15.60
C LEU A 251 -14.20 -3.28 -16.30
N GLN A 252 -15.25 -2.97 -15.53
CA GLN A 252 -16.45 -2.32 -16.05
C GLN A 252 -16.18 -0.90 -16.57
N ALA A 253 -15.43 -0.09 -15.82
CA ALA A 253 -15.09 1.28 -16.24
C ALA A 253 -14.22 1.28 -17.50
N ALA A 254 -13.26 0.37 -17.61
CA ALA A 254 -12.45 0.21 -18.83
C ALA A 254 -13.33 -0.13 -20.04
N ALA A 255 -14.31 -1.01 -19.87
CA ALA A 255 -15.22 -1.45 -20.92
C ALA A 255 -16.27 -0.40 -21.33
N LEU A 256 -16.75 0.40 -20.38
CA LEU A 256 -17.83 1.38 -20.56
C LEU A 256 -17.37 2.76 -20.05
N PRO A 257 -16.44 3.43 -20.74
CA PRO A 257 -16.01 4.77 -20.37
C PRO A 257 -17.12 5.79 -20.60
N ASP A 258 -17.18 6.82 -19.76
CA ASP A 258 -18.07 7.96 -19.98
C ASP A 258 -17.77 8.66 -21.31
N LYS A 259 -18.81 9.22 -21.93
CA LYS A 259 -18.67 9.98 -23.18
C LYS A 259 -18.37 11.44 -22.87
N THR A 260 -17.09 11.75 -22.75
CA THR A 260 -16.61 13.12 -22.49
C THR A 260 -15.51 13.50 -23.48
N HIS A 261 -15.14 14.78 -23.48
CA HIS A 261 -13.98 15.28 -24.23
C HIS A 261 -12.78 15.57 -23.35
N TYR A 262 -12.78 15.08 -22.10
CA TYR A 262 -11.68 15.31 -21.18
C TYR A 262 -10.40 14.60 -21.65
N LEU A 263 -9.28 15.29 -21.51
CA LEU A 263 -7.94 14.81 -21.86
C LEU A 263 -6.98 14.87 -20.68
N TYR A 264 -7.39 15.47 -19.57
CA TYR A 264 -6.56 15.66 -18.39
C TYR A 264 -7.41 15.49 -17.15
N PHE A 265 -6.80 15.00 -16.08
CA PHE A 265 -7.38 14.98 -14.75
C PHE A 265 -6.30 15.26 -13.70
N VAL A 266 -6.72 15.72 -12.53
CA VAL A 266 -5.84 15.97 -11.39
C VAL A 266 -6.61 15.68 -10.11
N ALA A 267 -5.99 15.01 -9.15
CA ALA A 267 -6.59 14.75 -7.85
C ALA A 267 -6.86 16.06 -7.08
N ARG A 268 -7.99 16.12 -6.38
CA ARG A 268 -8.37 17.26 -5.52
C ARG A 268 -7.87 17.15 -4.08
N GLY A 269 -7.36 15.98 -3.69
CA GLY A 269 -6.90 15.66 -2.33
C GLY A 269 -7.96 15.04 -1.41
N ASP A 270 -9.23 15.04 -1.81
CA ASP A 270 -10.38 14.45 -1.09
C ASP A 270 -10.83 13.08 -1.67
N LYS A 271 -9.93 12.43 -2.43
CA LYS A 271 -10.16 11.23 -3.26
C LYS A 271 -11.00 11.44 -4.52
N SER A 272 -11.43 12.67 -4.82
CA SER A 272 -12.05 13.03 -6.11
C SER A 272 -11.07 13.70 -7.07
N SER A 273 -11.47 13.83 -8.34
CA SER A 273 -10.65 14.39 -9.41
C SER A 273 -11.29 15.60 -10.08
N ALA A 274 -10.46 16.55 -10.54
CA ALA A 274 -10.86 17.62 -11.44
C ALA A 274 -10.44 17.27 -12.86
N PHE A 275 -11.38 17.32 -13.79
CA PHE A 275 -11.18 16.96 -15.20
C PHE A 275 -11.07 18.22 -16.06
N ALA A 276 -10.34 18.12 -17.17
CA ALA A 276 -10.11 19.23 -18.08
C ALA A 276 -9.99 18.75 -19.53
N GLN A 277 -10.49 19.56 -20.46
CA GLN A 277 -10.39 19.29 -21.90
C GLN A 277 -9.11 19.86 -22.49
N THR A 278 -8.59 20.95 -21.89
CA THR A 278 -7.41 21.66 -22.39
C THR A 278 -6.28 21.66 -21.36
N LEU A 279 -5.05 21.81 -21.84
CA LEU A 279 -3.87 21.91 -20.98
C LEU A 279 -3.91 23.16 -20.08
N ALA A 280 -4.44 24.28 -20.59
CA ALA A 280 -4.57 25.52 -19.83
C ALA A 280 -5.52 25.37 -18.63
N GLU A 281 -6.66 24.70 -18.85
CA GLU A 281 -7.62 24.36 -17.79
C GLU A 281 -7.03 23.37 -16.79
N HIS A 282 -6.34 22.33 -17.27
CA HIS A 282 -5.62 21.40 -16.40
C HIS A 282 -4.61 22.12 -15.51
N ASN A 283 -3.82 23.04 -16.06
CA ASN A 283 -2.86 23.84 -15.28
C ASN A 283 -3.53 24.74 -14.25
N ALA A 284 -4.70 25.29 -14.57
CA ALA A 284 -5.50 26.03 -13.61
C ALA A 284 -5.98 25.11 -12.48
N ASN A 285 -6.45 23.90 -12.80
CA ASN A 285 -6.84 22.90 -11.81
C ASN A 285 -5.66 22.44 -10.94
N VAL A 286 -4.49 22.18 -11.54
CA VAL A 286 -3.25 21.85 -10.81
C VAL A 286 -2.89 22.97 -9.83
N ARG A 287 -2.90 24.23 -10.28
CA ARG A 287 -2.68 25.38 -9.38
C ARG A 287 -3.74 25.43 -8.28
N LYS A 288 -5.00 25.20 -8.60
CA LYS A 288 -6.09 25.28 -7.62
C LYS A 288 -6.03 24.18 -6.55
N TYR A 289 -5.77 22.94 -6.94
CA TYR A 289 -5.93 21.76 -6.09
C TYR A 289 -4.61 21.20 -5.53
N GLN A 290 -3.47 21.45 -6.19
CA GLN A 290 -2.15 20.95 -5.77
C GLN A 290 -1.24 22.04 -5.17
N GLN A 291 -1.80 23.18 -4.73
CA GLN A 291 -1.07 24.26 -4.06
C GLN A 291 -0.75 24.01 -2.57
N ASN A 292 -1.07 22.83 -2.02
CA ASN A 292 -0.60 22.38 -0.70
C ASN A 292 0.04 20.97 -0.81
N PRO A 293 1.24 20.74 -0.24
CA PRO A 293 2.08 19.58 -0.58
C PRO A 293 1.76 18.39 0.33
N ASN A 294 1.01 17.41 -0.14
CA ASN A 294 1.02 16.04 0.45
C ASN A 294 0.53 14.95 -0.54
N GLN A 295 0.68 15.14 -1.85
CA GLN A 295 0.47 14.08 -2.84
C GLN A 295 1.61 14.06 -3.88
N PRO A 296 2.09 12.87 -4.30
CA PRO A 296 3.12 12.74 -5.32
C PRO A 296 2.63 13.31 -6.65
N LEU A 297 3.53 14.00 -7.35
CA LEU A 297 3.23 14.94 -8.42
C LEU A 297 3.15 14.27 -9.80
N THR A 298 1.96 14.22 -10.39
CA THR A 298 1.76 14.33 -11.84
C THR A 298 2.11 15.76 -12.26
N ARG A 299 3.40 16.04 -12.50
CA ARG A 299 3.86 17.28 -13.13
C ARG A 299 4.77 16.94 -14.29
N LEU A 300 4.33 17.23 -15.51
CA LEU A 300 5.25 17.63 -16.59
C LEU A 300 4.65 18.84 -17.30
N HIS A 301 5.01 20.02 -16.78
CA HIS A 301 5.31 21.16 -17.62
C HIS A 301 6.82 21.18 -17.86
N GLU A 302 7.18 21.33 -19.12
CA GLU A 302 8.40 22.01 -19.53
C GLU A 302 8.42 23.38 -18.87
N GLU A 303 9.32 23.56 -17.92
CA GLU A 303 10.06 24.81 -17.67
C GLU A 303 11.14 24.50 -16.62
N THR A 304 12.30 25.09 -16.82
CA THR A 304 13.56 24.88 -16.07
C THR A 304 13.39 24.96 -14.54
N MET A 305 13.44 23.83 -13.83
CA MET A 305 13.28 23.79 -12.37
C MET A 305 14.61 24.02 -11.65
N LYS A 306 14.62 25.06 -10.81
CA LYS A 306 15.67 25.35 -9.82
C LYS A 306 15.83 24.19 -8.81
N PRO A 307 17.04 23.91 -8.29
CA PRO A 307 17.26 22.83 -7.33
C PRO A 307 16.47 23.00 -6.02
N ARG A 308 15.98 21.91 -5.42
CA ARG A 308 15.31 21.88 -4.10
C ARG A 308 16.15 22.54 -3.01
N GLY A 309 15.50 23.07 -1.97
CA GLY A 309 16.16 23.58 -0.77
C GLY A 309 16.74 22.47 0.10
N LYS A 310 17.65 22.81 1.02
CA LYS A 310 18.30 21.84 1.93
C LYS A 310 17.89 22.05 3.38
N MET A 311 17.79 20.97 4.15
CA MET A 311 17.57 20.93 5.59
C MET A 311 18.89 20.68 6.33
N ILE A 312 19.18 21.50 7.31
CA ILE A 312 20.34 21.36 8.19
C ILE A 312 19.86 21.35 9.63
N SER A 313 20.20 20.31 10.40
CA SER A 313 19.93 20.26 11.84
C SER A 313 21.22 20.47 12.64
N PHE A 314 21.09 21.16 13.76
CA PHE A 314 22.15 21.34 14.74
C PHE A 314 21.80 20.56 16.01
N GLU A 315 22.64 19.61 16.38
CA GLU A 315 22.44 18.69 17.49
C GLU A 315 23.59 18.75 18.48
N GLY A 316 23.34 18.34 19.73
CA GLY A 316 24.35 18.38 20.80
C GLY A 316 23.77 18.58 22.19
N ILE A 317 24.61 18.36 23.20
CA ILE A 317 24.25 18.59 24.60
C ILE A 317 24.13 20.09 24.91
N ASP A 318 23.39 20.44 25.96
CA ASP A 318 23.31 21.82 26.42
C ASP A 318 24.70 22.32 26.85
N GLY A 319 25.05 23.53 26.43
CA GLY A 319 26.36 24.14 26.71
C GLY A 319 27.48 23.83 25.70
N ALA A 320 27.25 23.00 24.69
CA ALA A 320 28.27 22.63 23.68
C ALA A 320 28.63 23.75 22.67
N GLY A 321 28.11 24.97 22.83
CA GLY A 321 28.36 26.10 21.92
C GLY A 321 27.52 26.11 20.63
N LYS A 322 26.57 25.17 20.49
CA LYS A 322 25.70 25.01 19.32
C LYS A 322 24.99 26.30 18.89
N SER A 323 24.27 26.97 19.80
CA SER A 323 23.47 28.15 19.44
C SER A 323 24.34 29.32 18.96
N THR A 324 25.56 29.46 19.53
CA THR A 324 26.54 30.48 19.10
C THR A 324 27.04 30.18 17.69
N PHE A 325 27.44 28.93 17.40
CA PHE A 325 27.90 28.56 16.07
C PHE A 325 26.76 28.62 15.04
N MET A 326 25.55 28.17 15.39
CA MET A 326 24.39 28.22 14.51
C MET A 326 24.05 29.65 14.10
N ALA A 327 24.11 30.62 15.03
CA ALA A 327 23.89 32.03 14.71
C ALA A 327 24.89 32.56 13.67
N TRP A 328 26.18 32.23 13.84
CA TRP A 328 27.21 32.57 12.85
C TRP A 328 26.96 31.88 11.50
N PHE A 329 26.62 30.59 11.52
CA PHE A 329 26.37 29.79 10.33
C PHE A 329 25.16 30.29 9.53
N VAL A 330 24.05 30.61 10.21
CA VAL A 330 22.84 31.18 9.61
C VAL A 330 23.17 32.49 8.90
N ASN A 331 23.90 33.39 9.56
CA ASN A 331 24.29 34.67 8.97
C ASN A 331 25.14 34.50 7.70
N GLU A 332 26.16 33.63 7.73
CA GLU A 332 27.00 33.36 6.57
C GLU A 332 26.21 32.69 5.42
N LEU A 333 25.30 31.78 5.77
CA LEU A 333 24.48 31.06 4.80
C LEU A 333 23.44 31.98 4.14
N GLU A 334 22.81 32.88 4.88
CA GLU A 334 21.87 33.89 4.34
C GLU A 334 22.55 34.75 3.27
N HIS A 335 23.75 35.26 3.53
CA HIS A 335 24.50 36.04 2.55
C HIS A 335 24.80 35.28 1.27
N ARG A 336 25.06 33.97 1.36
CA ARG A 336 25.31 33.12 0.18
C ARG A 336 24.04 32.80 -0.59
N LEU A 337 22.94 32.52 0.12
CA LEU A 337 21.66 32.18 -0.49
C LEU A 337 20.98 33.39 -1.13
N ALA A 338 21.15 34.59 -0.57
CA ALA A 338 20.66 35.83 -1.16
C ALA A 338 21.23 36.05 -2.58
N LYS A 339 22.52 35.76 -2.80
CA LYS A 339 23.17 35.82 -4.13
C LYS A 339 22.59 34.81 -5.13
N GLN A 340 21.87 33.80 -4.66
CA GLN A 340 21.24 32.76 -5.48
C GLN A 340 19.71 32.90 -5.55
N HIS A 341 19.14 34.01 -5.06
CA HIS A 341 17.71 34.24 -4.94
C HIS A 341 16.98 33.11 -4.20
N ARG A 342 17.55 32.67 -3.07
CA ARG A 342 16.97 31.68 -2.15
C ARG A 342 16.86 32.28 -0.75
N SER A 343 15.83 31.90 0.00
CA SER A 343 15.66 32.32 1.38
C SER A 343 16.16 31.24 2.35
N LEU A 344 16.51 31.66 3.57
CA LEU A 344 16.80 30.77 4.68
C LEU A 344 15.67 30.89 5.72
N ILE A 345 15.27 29.77 6.30
CA ILE A 345 14.36 29.72 7.44
C ILE A 345 15.10 29.12 8.61
N GLN A 346 15.14 29.87 9.71
CA GLN A 346 15.63 29.38 10.99
C GLN A 346 14.45 28.92 11.86
N THR A 347 14.56 27.73 12.45
CA THR A 347 13.55 27.17 13.35
C THR A 347 14.19 26.36 14.50
N ARG A 348 13.38 25.76 15.37
CA ARG A 348 13.82 24.95 16.52
C ARG A 348 12.81 23.88 16.93
N GLU A 349 13.29 22.81 17.54
CA GLU A 349 12.45 21.79 18.19
C GLU A 349 12.75 21.59 19.69
N PRO A 350 11.72 21.38 20.53
CA PRO A 350 10.29 21.60 20.25
C PRO A 350 10.01 23.11 20.06
N GLY A 351 9.12 23.48 19.15
CA GLY A 351 8.77 24.87 18.86
C GLY A 351 8.55 25.17 17.37
N GLY A 352 8.68 26.45 17.00
CA GLY A 352 8.70 26.89 15.59
C GLY A 352 7.33 26.98 14.90
N THR A 353 6.24 26.67 15.61
CA THR A 353 4.85 26.95 15.23
C THR A 353 4.06 27.36 16.48
N PRO A 354 2.91 28.07 16.38
CA PRO A 354 2.10 28.41 17.54
C PRO A 354 1.72 27.20 18.41
N VAL A 355 1.36 26.07 17.78
CA VAL A 355 1.06 24.81 18.48
C VAL A 355 2.34 24.20 19.07
N GLY A 356 3.44 24.19 18.32
CA GLY A 356 4.74 23.69 18.80
C GLY A 356 5.26 24.48 20.01
N GLU A 357 5.05 25.81 20.05
CA GLU A 357 5.42 26.65 21.20
C GLU A 357 4.52 26.37 22.42
N ASN A 358 3.22 26.10 22.22
CA ASN A 358 2.35 25.66 23.32
C ASN A 358 2.81 24.30 23.89
N ILE A 359 3.16 23.36 23.02
CA ILE A 359 3.68 22.06 23.43
C ILE A 359 5.03 22.21 24.15
N ARG A 360 5.94 23.05 23.62
CA ARG A 360 7.21 23.39 24.27
C ARG A 360 6.98 23.92 25.69
N ASN A 361 6.02 24.81 25.88
CA ASN A 361 5.69 25.34 27.19
C ASN A 361 5.23 24.25 28.16
N LEU A 362 4.45 23.26 27.70
CA LEU A 362 4.08 22.11 28.52
C LEU A 362 5.30 21.26 28.88
N LEU A 363 6.16 20.95 27.91
CA LEU A 363 7.36 20.13 28.10
C LEU A 363 8.37 20.76 29.08
N LEU A 364 8.48 22.10 29.10
CA LEU A 364 9.43 22.80 29.98
C LEU A 364 8.91 23.04 31.40
N ASN A 365 7.59 23.13 31.59
CA ASN A 365 7.00 23.59 32.85
C ASN A 365 6.19 22.52 33.60
N GLN A 366 5.94 21.36 32.99
CA GLN A 366 5.14 20.30 33.60
C GLN A 366 5.91 18.99 33.64
N SER A 367 5.89 18.32 34.80
CA SER A 367 6.43 16.97 34.92
C SER A 367 5.46 15.97 34.31
N MET A 368 5.96 15.01 33.53
CA MET A 368 5.15 13.98 32.87
C MET A 368 5.92 12.67 32.68
N LEU A 369 5.22 11.61 32.30
CA LEU A 369 5.83 10.32 31.99
C LEU A 369 6.72 10.43 30.74
N PRO A 370 7.85 9.70 30.65
CA PRO A 370 8.73 9.74 29.48
C PRO A 370 8.02 9.47 28.15
N THR A 371 7.02 8.57 28.14
CA THR A 371 6.22 8.28 26.95
C THR A 371 5.31 9.45 26.55
N THR A 372 4.76 10.18 27.52
CA THR A 372 3.96 11.38 27.26
C THR A 372 4.84 12.49 26.70
N GLU A 373 6.02 12.69 27.26
CA GLU A 373 7.02 13.64 26.79
C GLU A 373 7.41 13.35 25.32
N ALA A 374 7.70 12.08 25.01
CA ALA A 374 8.03 11.65 23.66
C ALA A 374 6.89 11.89 22.66
N LEU A 375 5.64 11.55 23.00
CA LEU A 375 4.48 11.77 22.13
C LEU A 375 4.25 13.26 21.85
N LEU A 376 4.41 14.12 22.87
CA LEU A 376 4.33 15.57 22.69
C LEU A 376 5.46 16.11 21.81
N MET A 377 6.69 15.60 21.96
CA MET A 377 7.80 15.93 21.06
C MET A 377 7.46 15.59 19.60
N PHE A 378 6.91 14.39 19.33
CA PHE A 378 6.49 14.01 17.98
C PHE A 378 5.31 14.85 17.46
N ALA A 379 4.35 15.21 18.32
CA ALA A 379 3.25 16.10 17.95
C ALA A 379 3.74 17.50 17.54
N ALA A 380 4.69 18.06 18.29
CA ALA A 380 5.32 19.34 17.95
C ALA A 380 6.09 19.26 16.62
N ARG A 381 6.84 18.17 16.41
CA ARG A 381 7.59 17.90 15.17
C ARG A 381 6.67 17.76 13.96
N GLN A 382 5.57 17.02 14.08
CA GLN A 382 4.60 16.86 12.98
C GLN A 382 4.06 18.20 12.50
N GLU A 383 3.70 19.08 13.44
CA GLU A 383 3.20 20.41 13.10
C GLU A 383 4.30 21.27 12.46
N LEU A 384 5.50 21.29 13.05
CA LEU A 384 6.62 22.06 12.50
C LEU A 384 7.01 21.58 11.10
N PHE A 385 7.14 20.27 10.93
CA PHE A 385 7.52 19.67 9.66
C PHE A 385 6.50 19.98 8.56
N SER A 386 5.21 19.78 8.85
CA SER A 386 4.13 19.95 7.88
C SER A 386 3.87 21.41 7.52
N ARG A 387 3.97 22.33 8.49
CA ARG A 387 3.59 23.75 8.30
C ARG A 387 4.75 24.63 7.86
N VAL A 388 5.98 24.29 8.24
CA VAL A 388 7.14 25.18 8.05
C VAL A 388 8.21 24.51 7.20
N ILE A 389 8.74 23.35 7.63
CA ILE A 389 9.93 22.75 7.01
C ILE A 389 9.63 22.26 5.60
N LEU A 390 8.63 21.39 5.43
CA LEU A 390 8.33 20.79 4.14
C LEU A 390 7.92 21.84 3.08
N PRO A 391 7.04 22.82 3.37
CA PRO A 391 6.73 23.89 2.43
C PRO A 391 7.95 24.72 2.02
N ALA A 392 8.91 24.94 2.94
CA ALA A 392 10.14 25.71 2.69
C ALA A 392 11.09 25.02 1.73
N LEU A 393 11.39 23.76 2.00
CA LEU A 393 12.26 22.96 1.15
C LEU A 393 11.66 22.80 -0.26
N THR A 394 10.33 22.68 -0.35
CA THR A 394 9.58 22.53 -1.61
C THR A 394 9.69 23.76 -2.52
N ARG A 395 9.70 24.97 -1.95
CA ARG A 395 9.88 26.22 -2.73
C ARG A 395 11.34 26.58 -3.02
N GLY A 396 12.29 25.75 -2.57
CA GLY A 396 13.72 25.94 -2.84
C GLY A 396 14.50 26.64 -1.72
N ASP A 397 13.82 27.04 -0.65
CA ASP A 397 14.42 27.69 0.53
C ASP A 397 15.14 26.68 1.39
N TRP A 398 16.20 27.11 2.06
CA TRP A 398 16.92 26.27 3.00
C TRP A 398 16.32 26.41 4.40
N VAL A 399 16.45 25.37 5.21
CA VAL A 399 15.98 25.34 6.58
C VAL A 399 17.13 24.95 7.50
N VAL A 400 17.34 25.73 8.56
CA VAL A 400 18.26 25.42 9.65
C VAL A 400 17.45 25.27 10.93
N SER A 401 17.56 24.11 11.59
CA SER A 401 16.86 23.82 12.85
C SER A 401 17.82 23.61 14.01
N ASP A 402 17.54 24.29 15.14
CA ASP A 402 18.12 23.94 16.43
C ASP A 402 17.37 22.75 17.02
N ARG A 403 18.01 21.57 17.04
CA ARG A 403 17.43 20.24 17.32
C ARG A 403 16.42 19.76 16.29
N PHE A 404 16.37 18.45 16.11
CA PHE A 404 15.44 17.74 15.25
C PHE A 404 15.28 16.28 15.72
N VAL A 405 15.41 15.29 14.83
CA VAL A 405 15.18 13.87 15.11
C VAL A 405 16.18 13.30 16.12
N ASP A 406 17.47 13.61 15.97
CA ASP A 406 18.54 12.99 16.75
C ASP A 406 18.43 13.34 18.25
N ALA A 407 17.95 14.54 18.58
CA ALA A 407 17.64 14.92 19.95
C ALA A 407 16.64 13.95 20.62
N SER A 408 15.63 13.45 19.89
CA SER A 408 14.65 12.54 20.47
C SER A 408 15.24 11.18 20.83
N PHE A 409 16.13 10.65 19.99
CA PHE A 409 16.83 9.39 20.29
C PHE A 409 17.84 9.55 21.43
N ALA A 410 18.54 10.69 21.50
CA ALA A 410 19.50 10.96 22.56
C ALA A 410 18.83 11.19 23.93
N TYR A 411 17.85 12.09 24.01
CA TYR A 411 17.24 12.47 25.29
C TYR A 411 16.15 11.48 25.74
N GLN A 412 15.19 11.15 24.87
CA GLN A 412 14.09 10.25 25.25
C GLN A 412 14.50 8.77 25.20
N GLY A 413 15.37 8.39 24.26
CA GLY A 413 15.96 7.05 24.21
C GLY A 413 17.04 6.87 25.26
N GLY A 414 18.24 7.40 24.99
CA GLY A 414 19.42 7.24 25.86
C GLY A 414 19.26 7.84 27.26
N GLY A 415 18.70 9.05 27.38
CA GLY A 415 18.58 9.76 28.66
C GLY A 415 17.41 9.32 29.55
N ARG A 416 16.30 8.84 28.97
CA ARG A 416 15.07 8.47 29.70
C ARG A 416 14.69 6.98 29.60
N GLY A 417 15.47 6.19 28.88
CA GLY A 417 15.34 4.73 28.82
C GLY A 417 14.20 4.21 27.94
N LEU A 418 13.69 4.99 26.99
CA LEU A 418 12.74 4.47 26.00
C LEU A 418 13.45 3.60 24.97
N THR A 419 12.85 2.47 24.63
CA THR A 419 13.39 1.57 23.60
C THR A 419 13.30 2.21 22.22
N ASN A 420 14.29 1.97 21.36
CA ASN A 420 14.33 2.54 20.00
C ASN A 420 13.05 2.26 19.20
N HIS A 421 12.49 1.05 19.30
CA HIS A 421 11.22 0.70 18.66
C HIS A 421 10.06 1.66 19.01
N LYS A 422 10.04 2.22 20.23
CA LYS A 422 8.99 3.18 20.64
C LYS A 422 9.19 4.58 20.06
N LEU A 423 10.36 4.87 19.51
CA LEU A 423 10.71 6.14 18.87
C LEU A 423 10.69 6.03 17.34
N GLU A 424 11.11 4.88 16.79
CA GLU A 424 11.13 4.60 15.35
C GLU A 424 9.73 4.66 14.72
N GLN A 425 8.74 3.96 15.30
CA GLN A 425 7.40 3.93 14.71
C GLN A 425 6.72 5.31 14.66
N PRO A 426 6.73 6.14 15.72
CA PRO A 426 6.25 7.52 15.62
C PRO A 426 7.11 8.40 14.69
N ASN A 427 8.42 8.17 14.62
CA ASN A 427 9.30 8.92 13.72
C ASN A 427 8.95 8.65 12.25
N ASP A 428 8.78 7.39 11.87
CA ASP A 428 8.39 6.98 10.52
C ASP A 428 7.00 7.49 10.16
N TRP A 429 6.10 7.55 11.15
CA TRP A 429 4.77 8.13 10.94
C TRP A 429 4.80 9.64 10.68
N VAL A 430 5.68 10.38 11.37
CA VAL A 430 5.79 11.84 11.28
C VAL A 430 6.60 12.30 10.06
N LEU A 431 7.70 11.61 9.76
CA LEU A 431 8.66 12.04 8.74
C LEU A 431 8.71 11.13 7.50
N GLY A 432 8.20 9.90 7.59
CA GLY A 432 8.48 8.87 6.59
C GLY A 432 10.00 8.71 6.40
N ASP A 433 10.45 8.70 5.14
CA ASP A 433 11.87 8.61 4.78
C ASP A 433 12.60 9.97 4.80
N PHE A 434 12.02 11.01 5.39
CA PHE A 434 12.67 12.32 5.47
C PHE A 434 13.77 12.35 6.53
N HIS A 435 14.95 12.80 6.13
CA HIS A 435 16.08 13.09 7.02
C HIS A 435 16.68 14.45 6.65
N PRO A 436 17.29 15.18 7.60
CA PRO A 436 18.11 16.34 7.29
C PRO A 436 19.17 16.00 6.23
N ASP A 437 19.42 16.92 5.29
CA ASP A 437 20.51 16.75 4.32
C ASP A 437 21.88 16.77 5.03
N TYR A 438 21.98 17.53 6.13
CA TYR A 438 23.14 17.55 7.01
C TYR A 438 22.69 17.67 8.48
N THR A 439 23.28 16.85 9.35
CA THR A 439 23.21 17.03 10.80
C THR A 439 24.61 17.42 11.29
N ILE A 440 24.72 18.54 12.00
CA ILE A 440 25.96 18.98 12.64
C ILE A 440 25.85 18.69 14.14
N ILE A 441 26.70 17.78 14.63
CA ILE A 441 26.70 17.32 16.02
C ILE A 441 27.82 18.04 16.79
N PHE A 442 27.46 18.63 17.92
CA PHE A 442 28.32 19.34 18.86
C PHE A 442 28.56 18.55 20.14
#